data_AF-A0A7S3PI99-F1
#
_entry.id   AF-A0A7S3PI99-F1
#
_cell.length_a   1.000
_cell.length_b   1.000
_cell.length_c   1.000
_cell.angle_alpha   90.00
_cell.angle_beta   90.00
_cell.angle_gamma   90.00
#
_symmetry.space_group_name_H-M   'P 1'
#
loop_
_entity.id
_entity.type
_entity.pdbx_description
1 polymer ?
#
loop_
_entity_poly.entity_id
_entity_poly.type
_entity_poly.pdbx_seq_one_letter_code
_entity_poly.pdbx_strand_id
1 'polypeptide(L)'
;SENQDPTAKEYIVRASARICTAMGDSFLPYLQYIIPPLIESAGKEIQITIEDAPLDSYGMGEADENENAPGMEMLDMHVRGLGGKRIGFNTWAAQEKELACNVLYTYADGFGESFLPYVPQTAEVLLREVMSPMYTVRVAATCALPRLMSSVNLGLKKDPSLLPMAQELFINILKQLLAVLEFDDEDEVDVEEEEDEENEEVLLIVAECVAAVLRTAFESGGLTDSNVDVMLANDYNNGQKLPRYGVQLQEVGNVLGEIVKRMQIRVHKRMVARRNLQMLGNEVDVQMLENLEEGDKRTNEFMDSLSEGIGCIIKAHGGNILSQFTQVCQPFADSLLSMEETAPPLKAVGLFFYDDMIEYGGTGAQVFVDKAVPFMLKYADHENYLLRQASCYGLGVCAEHGGPSFDKYTQPVLAKLLEVIKAPDSRKGTNGSATDNAISAVYKLCVYRHGAVQKQVLGELLSLLPIDSDRLEAKIVHYRLMQHLLQNDAFSQEFGDKMRAVLQKAAISQKGLNQTKGKYDEDEAILSEHTRRYVSSIQ
;
A
#
# COMPACT_ATOMS: atom_id res chain seq x y z
N SER A 1 -39.67 28.64 7.82
CA SER A 1 -39.05 29.98 7.71
C SER A 1 -37.95 30.07 8.74
N GLU A 2 -36.82 30.64 8.31
CA GLU A 2 -35.74 31.22 9.11
C GLU A 2 -34.72 30.29 9.78
N ASN A 3 -33.45 30.51 9.38
CA ASN A 3 -32.19 30.23 10.05
C ASN A 3 -31.83 28.77 10.37
N GLN A 4 -31.15 28.12 9.42
CA GLN A 4 -30.01 27.29 9.80
C GLN A 4 -28.79 27.94 9.17
N ASP A 5 -28.11 28.76 9.97
CA ASP A 5 -26.76 29.22 9.69
C ASP A 5 -25.93 28.00 9.24
N PRO A 6 -25.43 27.97 7.98
CA PRO A 6 -24.63 26.85 7.46
C PRO A 6 -23.47 26.53 8.40
N THR A 7 -22.90 27.58 9.01
CA THR A 7 -21.82 27.50 9.98
C THR A 7 -22.25 26.77 11.26
N ALA A 8 -23.49 26.97 11.74
CA ALA A 8 -23.99 26.26 12.92
C ALA A 8 -24.16 24.75 12.67
N LYS A 9 -24.60 24.35 11.47
CA LYS A 9 -24.67 22.93 11.07
C LYS A 9 -23.29 22.29 11.03
N GLU A 10 -22.33 22.96 10.41
CA GLU A 10 -20.95 22.51 10.32
C GLU A 10 -20.34 22.29 11.72
N TYR A 11 -20.52 23.25 12.63
CA TYR A 11 -20.07 23.11 14.02
C TYR A 11 -20.74 21.95 14.75
N ILE A 12 -22.05 21.75 14.57
CA ILE A 12 -22.78 20.63 15.19
C ILE A 12 -22.26 19.29 14.66
N VAL A 13 -22.06 19.18 13.35
CA VAL A 13 -21.56 17.95 12.71
C VAL A 13 -20.15 17.64 13.20
N ARG A 14 -19.23 18.61 13.19
CA ARG A 14 -17.86 18.43 13.72
C ARG A 14 -17.83 18.14 15.23
N ALA A 15 -18.69 18.80 16.01
CA ALA A 15 -18.81 18.53 17.44
C ALA A 15 -19.36 17.12 17.70
N SER A 16 -20.32 16.65 16.89
CA SER A 16 -20.89 15.31 17.03
C SER A 16 -19.85 14.22 16.81
N ALA A 17 -18.95 14.38 15.83
CA ALA A 17 -17.82 13.48 15.63
C ALA A 17 -16.89 13.41 16.86
N ARG A 18 -16.55 14.56 17.45
CA ARG A 18 -15.70 14.62 18.66
C ARG A 18 -16.39 14.04 19.89
N ILE A 19 -17.68 14.32 20.08
CA ILE A 19 -18.49 13.77 21.17
C ILE A 19 -18.57 12.25 21.04
N CYS A 20 -18.80 11.75 19.82
CA CYS A 20 -18.75 10.34 19.49
C CYS A 20 -17.43 9.70 19.93
N THR A 21 -16.28 10.26 19.52
CA THR A 21 -14.96 9.74 19.90
C THR A 21 -14.78 9.70 21.43
N ALA A 22 -15.32 10.69 22.15
CA ALA A 22 -15.24 10.74 23.60
C ALA A 22 -16.19 9.75 24.31
N MET A 23 -17.35 9.47 23.72
CA MET A 23 -18.41 8.64 24.32
C MET A 23 -18.27 7.14 24.01
N GLY A 24 -17.60 6.78 22.91
CA GLY A 24 -17.47 5.39 22.46
C GLY A 24 -18.83 4.70 22.32
N ASP A 25 -18.96 3.48 22.85
CA ASP A 25 -20.17 2.65 22.77
C ASP A 25 -21.45 3.33 23.30
N SER A 26 -21.31 4.31 24.20
CA SER A 26 -22.47 5.05 24.73
C SER A 26 -23.18 5.91 23.68
N PHE A 27 -22.54 6.15 22.52
CA PHE A 27 -23.10 6.94 21.43
C PHE A 27 -23.94 6.12 20.44
N LEU A 28 -23.85 4.78 20.47
CA LEU A 28 -24.52 3.90 19.52
C LEU A 28 -26.04 4.14 19.36
N PRO A 29 -26.83 4.43 20.42
CA PRO A 29 -28.27 4.69 20.27
C PRO A 29 -28.61 5.89 19.39
N TYR A 30 -27.67 6.83 19.20
CA TYR A 30 -27.88 8.06 18.46
C TYR A 30 -27.57 7.93 16.96
N LEU A 31 -26.85 6.88 16.54
CA LEU A 31 -26.44 6.71 15.14
C LEU A 31 -27.61 6.70 14.17
N GLN A 32 -28.72 6.10 14.56
CA GLN A 32 -29.94 6.02 13.73
C GLN A 32 -30.55 7.40 13.40
N TYR A 33 -30.23 8.43 14.18
CA TYR A 33 -30.70 9.80 13.96
C TYR A 33 -29.66 10.69 13.26
N ILE A 34 -28.39 10.29 13.28
CA ILE A 34 -27.26 11.13 12.81
C ILE A 34 -26.79 10.67 11.43
N ILE A 35 -26.70 9.36 11.19
CA ILE A 35 -26.18 8.82 9.93
C ILE A 35 -27.10 9.12 8.74
N PRO A 36 -28.44 8.93 8.80
CA PRO A 36 -29.27 9.15 7.62
C PRO A 36 -29.23 10.59 7.07
N PRO A 37 -29.27 11.66 7.89
CA PRO A 37 -29.08 13.03 7.39
C PRO A 37 -27.70 13.29 6.77
N LEU A 38 -26.66 12.61 7.24
CA LEU A 38 -25.32 12.71 6.64
C LEU A 38 -25.25 12.03 5.28
N ILE A 39 -25.87 10.86 5.13
CA ILE A 39 -25.99 10.18 3.82
C ILE A 39 -26.78 11.05 2.85
N GLU A 40 -27.86 11.69 3.30
CA GLU A 40 -28.62 12.65 2.49
C GLU A 40 -27.75 13.84 2.07
N SER A 41 -26.99 14.41 3.00
CA SER A 41 -26.09 15.54 2.73
C SER A 41 -24.97 15.19 1.76
N ALA A 42 -24.32 14.05 1.97
CA ALA A 42 -23.34 13.48 1.04
C ALA A 42 -23.98 13.13 -0.32
N GLY A 43 -25.30 12.98 -0.36
CA GLY A 43 -26.07 12.64 -1.54
C GLY A 43 -26.56 13.82 -2.38
N LYS A 44 -26.39 15.06 -1.92
CA LYS A 44 -26.94 16.24 -2.59
C LYS A 44 -26.28 16.47 -3.95
N GLU A 45 -27.10 16.87 -4.92
CA GLU A 45 -26.62 17.33 -6.22
C GLU A 45 -25.90 18.67 -6.04
N ILE A 46 -24.71 18.76 -6.64
CA ILE A 46 -24.00 20.03 -6.75
C ILE A 46 -24.60 20.73 -7.96
N GLN A 47 -25.21 21.89 -7.75
CA GLN A 47 -25.77 22.66 -8.85
C GLN A 47 -24.61 23.15 -9.74
N ILE A 48 -24.67 22.79 -11.03
CA ILE A 48 -23.72 23.24 -12.05
C ILE A 48 -24.48 24.10 -13.06
N THR A 49 -23.98 25.29 -13.34
CA THR A 49 -24.48 26.16 -14.40
C THR A 49 -23.47 26.20 -15.55
N ILE A 50 -23.93 26.10 -16.79
CA ILE A 50 -23.05 26.20 -17.97
C ILE A 50 -23.63 27.26 -18.89
N GLU A 51 -22.84 28.30 -19.14
CA GLU A 51 -23.18 29.45 -19.97
C GLU A 51 -22.11 29.69 -21.03
N ASP A 52 -22.40 30.45 -22.08
CA ASP A 52 -21.38 30.84 -23.06
C ASP A 52 -20.45 31.88 -22.43
N ALA A 53 -19.13 31.63 -22.47
CA ALA A 53 -18.16 32.60 -21.96
C ALA A 53 -18.12 33.85 -22.88
N PRO A 54 -17.94 35.06 -22.30
CA PRO A 54 -17.71 36.27 -23.08
C PRO A 54 -16.58 36.13 -24.10
N LEU A 55 -16.73 36.77 -25.27
CA LEU A 55 -15.75 36.70 -26.36
C LEU A 55 -14.38 37.30 -26.01
N ASP A 56 -14.26 38.00 -24.89
CA ASP A 56 -13.04 38.62 -24.38
C ASP A 56 -12.38 37.84 -23.23
N SER A 57 -12.97 36.72 -22.77
CA SER A 57 -12.42 35.85 -21.71
C SER A 57 -11.81 34.54 -22.22
N TYR A 58 -11.26 34.51 -23.46
CA TYR A 58 -10.59 33.34 -24.04
C TYR A 58 -9.22 32.98 -23.40
N GLY A 59 -9.02 33.27 -22.12
CA GLY A 59 -7.89 32.80 -21.32
C GLY A 59 -8.39 32.34 -19.95
N MET A 60 -7.80 31.26 -19.44
CA MET A 60 -8.06 30.73 -18.09
C MET A 60 -7.97 31.89 -17.08
N GLY A 61 -9.10 32.28 -16.49
CA GLY A 61 -9.17 33.37 -15.54
C GLY A 61 -10.50 33.34 -14.78
N GLU A 62 -10.43 33.64 -13.48
CA GLU A 62 -11.61 33.77 -12.63
C GLU A 62 -12.53 34.86 -13.18
N ALA A 63 -13.84 34.56 -13.28
CA ALA A 63 -14.83 35.57 -13.65
C ALA A 63 -14.95 36.62 -12.53
N ASP A 64 -15.37 37.85 -12.88
CA ASP A 64 -15.53 38.95 -11.90
C ASP A 64 -16.42 38.52 -10.72
N GLU A 65 -15.82 38.36 -9.53
CA GLU A 65 -16.49 37.88 -8.31
C GLU A 65 -17.72 38.70 -7.93
N ASN A 66 -17.81 39.96 -8.37
CA ASN A 66 -18.88 40.87 -7.99
C ASN A 66 -20.25 40.54 -8.60
N GLU A 67 -20.32 39.68 -9.62
CA GLU A 67 -21.58 39.28 -10.28
C GLU A 67 -22.07 37.88 -9.87
N ASN A 68 -21.31 37.14 -9.06
CA ASN A 68 -21.63 35.76 -8.74
C ASN A 68 -22.77 35.65 -7.69
N ALA A 69 -23.66 34.67 -7.88
CA ALA A 69 -24.63 34.34 -6.84
C ALA A 69 -23.92 33.81 -5.57
N PRO A 70 -24.47 34.02 -4.36
CA PRO A 70 -23.82 33.59 -3.12
C PRO A 70 -23.49 32.09 -3.13
N GLY A 71 -22.21 31.74 -2.93
CA GLY A 71 -21.74 30.36 -2.94
C GLY A 71 -21.63 29.74 -4.34
N MET A 72 -21.79 30.52 -5.42
CA MET A 72 -21.45 30.10 -6.78
C MET A 72 -20.08 30.63 -7.16
N GLU A 73 -19.21 29.75 -7.61
CA GLU A 73 -17.90 30.09 -8.17
C GLU A 73 -17.93 29.81 -9.68
N MET A 74 -17.52 30.79 -10.50
CA MET A 74 -17.63 30.75 -11.95
C MET A 74 -16.25 30.68 -12.59
N LEU A 75 -16.03 29.68 -13.44
CA LEU A 75 -14.79 29.43 -14.17
C LEU A 75 -15.04 29.52 -15.67
N ASP A 76 -14.30 30.39 -16.36
CA ASP A 76 -14.32 30.45 -17.83
C ASP A 76 -13.26 29.48 -18.39
N MET A 77 -13.71 28.46 -19.15
CA MET A 77 -12.85 27.44 -19.74
C MET A 77 -13.24 27.10 -21.18
N HIS A 78 -12.25 26.68 -21.96
CA HIS A 78 -12.49 26.20 -23.33
C HIS A 78 -12.84 24.71 -23.31
N VAL A 79 -14.09 24.38 -23.63
CA VAL A 79 -14.54 22.99 -23.65
C VAL A 79 -14.45 22.46 -25.09
N ARG A 80 -13.73 21.35 -25.27
CA ARG A 80 -13.49 20.74 -26.58
C ARG A 80 -14.80 20.46 -27.31
N GLY A 81 -14.94 21.00 -28.52
CA GLY A 81 -16.16 20.87 -29.33
C GLY A 81 -17.33 21.78 -28.93
N LEU A 82 -17.22 22.53 -27.83
CA LEU A 82 -18.24 23.44 -27.31
C LEU A 82 -17.80 24.91 -27.26
N GLY A 83 -16.51 25.20 -27.43
CA GLY A 83 -15.97 26.56 -27.42
C GLY A 83 -15.79 27.09 -25.99
N GLY A 84 -15.64 28.42 -25.84
CA GLY A 84 -15.58 29.06 -24.53
C GLY A 84 -16.88 28.87 -23.76
N LYS A 85 -16.78 28.40 -22.51
CA LYS A 85 -17.90 28.15 -21.60
C LYS A 85 -17.57 28.70 -20.23
N ARG A 86 -18.57 29.30 -19.60
CA ARG A 86 -18.55 29.73 -18.20
C ARG A 86 -19.27 28.66 -17.38
N ILE A 87 -18.54 27.99 -16.50
CA ILE A 87 -19.07 26.93 -15.66
C ILE A 87 -19.15 27.43 -14.22
N GLY A 88 -20.33 27.40 -13.63
CA GLY A 88 -20.58 27.78 -12.25
C GLY A 88 -20.82 26.58 -11.35
N PHE A 89 -20.18 26.55 -10.19
CA PHE A 89 -20.34 25.49 -9.19
C PHE A 89 -20.85 26.05 -7.87
N ASN A 90 -21.84 25.39 -7.29
CA ASN A 90 -22.27 25.70 -5.92
C ASN A 90 -21.26 25.13 -4.91
N THR A 91 -20.30 25.95 -4.51
CA THR A 91 -19.21 25.57 -3.59
C THR A 91 -19.71 25.27 -2.19
N TRP A 92 -20.80 25.90 -1.74
CA TRP A 92 -21.41 25.59 -0.45
C TRP A 92 -21.99 24.17 -0.41
N ALA A 93 -22.66 23.76 -1.50
CA ALA A 93 -23.14 22.38 -1.64
C ALA A 93 -21.98 21.39 -1.67
N ALA A 94 -20.88 21.72 -2.35
CA ALA A 94 -19.66 20.92 -2.36
C ALA A 94 -19.05 20.77 -0.96
N GLN A 95 -18.91 21.86 -0.20
CA GLN A 95 -18.40 21.85 1.17
C GLN A 95 -19.29 21.06 2.13
N GLU A 96 -20.62 21.17 2.01
CA GLU A 96 -21.56 20.39 2.83
C GLU A 96 -21.41 18.89 2.55
N LYS A 97 -21.14 18.53 1.30
CA LYS A 97 -20.95 17.16 0.83
C LYS A 97 -19.63 16.57 1.30
N GLU A 98 -18.54 17.32 1.13
CA GLU A 98 -17.20 16.97 1.60
C GLU A 98 -17.22 16.70 3.12
N LEU A 99 -17.82 17.62 3.89
CA LEU A 99 -17.95 17.46 5.33
C LEU A 99 -18.73 16.19 5.69
N ALA A 100 -19.83 15.91 4.99
CA ALA A 100 -20.62 14.72 5.22
C ALA A 100 -19.83 13.43 4.96
N CYS A 101 -19.07 13.36 3.85
CA CYS A 101 -18.18 12.24 3.53
C CYS A 101 -17.11 12.04 4.63
N ASN A 102 -16.46 13.12 5.08
CA ASN A 102 -15.44 13.07 6.14
C ASN A 102 -16.01 12.60 7.50
N VAL A 103 -17.27 12.94 7.80
CA VAL A 103 -17.92 12.50 9.03
C VAL A 103 -18.37 11.04 8.91
N LEU A 104 -18.84 10.60 7.75
CA LEU A 104 -19.11 9.19 7.46
C LEU A 104 -17.85 8.34 7.58
N TYR A 105 -16.71 8.81 7.06
CA TYR A 105 -15.39 8.22 7.30
C TYR A 105 -15.12 8.03 8.80
N THR A 106 -15.27 9.12 9.57
CA THR A 106 -14.96 9.13 11.00
C THR A 106 -15.84 8.16 11.78
N TYR A 107 -17.12 8.05 11.41
CA TYR A 107 -18.04 7.13 12.05
C TYR A 107 -17.81 5.67 11.64
N ALA A 108 -17.49 5.40 10.39
CA ALA A 108 -17.13 4.05 9.95
C ALA A 108 -15.87 3.57 10.69
N ASP A 109 -14.84 4.40 10.77
CA ASP A 109 -13.59 4.06 11.47
C ASP A 109 -13.78 3.93 12.99
N GLY A 110 -14.53 4.85 13.60
CA GLY A 110 -14.72 4.90 15.05
C GLY A 110 -15.65 3.82 15.62
N PHE A 111 -16.68 3.39 14.88
CA PHE A 111 -17.68 2.43 15.37
C PHE A 111 -17.48 1.00 14.88
N GLY A 112 -16.59 0.78 13.90
CA GLY A 112 -16.26 -0.55 13.38
C GLY A 112 -17.51 -1.35 13.02
N GLU A 113 -17.66 -2.56 13.56
CA GLU A 113 -18.81 -3.43 13.28
C GLU A 113 -20.17 -2.83 13.66
N SER A 114 -20.22 -1.84 14.56
CA SER A 114 -21.49 -1.22 14.92
C SER A 114 -22.04 -0.31 13.80
N PHE A 115 -21.21 0.03 12.81
CA PHE A 115 -21.61 0.80 11.63
C PHE A 115 -22.29 -0.06 10.54
N LEU A 116 -22.24 -1.39 10.64
CA LEU A 116 -22.79 -2.33 9.65
C LEU A 116 -24.19 -2.00 9.12
N PRO A 117 -25.18 -1.57 9.95
CA PRO A 117 -26.53 -1.28 9.46
C PRO A 117 -26.60 -0.16 8.42
N TYR A 118 -25.58 0.71 8.37
CA TYR A 118 -25.53 1.88 7.49
C TYR A 118 -24.57 1.69 6.31
N VAL A 119 -23.79 0.60 6.29
CA VAL A 119 -22.79 0.35 5.25
C VAL A 119 -23.40 0.36 3.84
N PRO A 120 -24.54 -0.30 3.55
CA PRO A 120 -25.06 -0.35 2.19
C PRO A 120 -25.40 1.04 1.62
N GLN A 121 -26.15 1.85 2.36
CA GLN A 121 -26.55 3.20 1.91
C GLN A 121 -25.38 4.17 1.88
N THR A 122 -24.44 4.02 2.82
CA THR A 122 -23.21 4.84 2.83
C THR A 122 -22.34 4.51 1.62
N ALA A 123 -22.15 3.22 1.30
CA ALA A 123 -21.40 2.79 0.14
C ALA A 123 -22.01 3.30 -1.17
N GLU A 124 -23.33 3.22 -1.33
CA GLU A 124 -24.02 3.71 -2.52
C GLU A 124 -23.72 5.18 -2.81
N VAL A 125 -23.81 6.03 -1.78
CA VAL A 125 -23.51 7.46 -1.91
C VAL A 125 -22.02 7.68 -2.18
N LEU A 126 -21.12 7.09 -1.38
CA LEU A 126 -19.68 7.31 -1.55
C LEU A 126 -19.18 6.84 -2.91
N LEU A 127 -19.62 5.68 -3.41
CA LEU A 127 -19.21 5.17 -4.72
C LEU A 127 -19.55 6.14 -5.86
N ARG A 128 -20.70 6.82 -5.79
CA ARG A 128 -21.06 7.87 -6.74
C ARG A 128 -20.13 9.08 -6.61
N GLU A 129 -19.80 9.46 -5.38
CA GLU A 129 -19.02 10.67 -5.10
C GLU A 129 -17.52 10.55 -5.35
N VAL A 130 -17.00 9.34 -5.55
CA VAL A 130 -15.64 9.18 -6.08
C VAL A 130 -15.48 9.83 -7.47
N MET A 131 -16.56 9.93 -8.26
CA MET A 131 -16.60 10.61 -9.57
C MET A 131 -17.17 12.03 -9.48
N SER A 132 -17.18 12.64 -8.29
CA SER A 132 -17.69 14.01 -8.11
C SER A 132 -16.90 15.01 -8.96
N PRO A 133 -17.54 16.08 -9.50
CA PRO A 133 -16.81 17.14 -10.21
C PRO A 133 -15.89 17.95 -9.28
N MET A 134 -16.07 17.87 -7.96
CA MET A 134 -15.28 18.62 -6.99
C MET A 134 -14.19 17.75 -6.39
N TYR A 135 -12.93 18.21 -6.49
CA TYR A 135 -11.77 17.42 -6.05
C TYR A 135 -11.84 17.02 -4.56
N THR A 136 -12.22 17.95 -3.66
CA THR A 136 -12.28 17.66 -2.21
C THR A 136 -13.30 16.58 -1.88
N VAL A 137 -14.43 16.56 -2.61
CA VAL A 137 -15.47 15.53 -2.44
C VAL A 137 -14.95 14.17 -2.91
N ARG A 138 -14.23 14.10 -4.04
CA ARG A 138 -13.60 12.86 -4.51
C ARG A 138 -12.65 12.27 -3.47
N VAL A 139 -11.78 13.12 -2.90
CA VAL A 139 -10.84 12.73 -1.84
C VAL A 139 -11.57 12.19 -0.62
N ALA A 140 -12.53 12.95 -0.08
CA ALA A 140 -13.28 12.57 1.12
C ALA A 140 -14.07 11.26 0.91
N ALA A 141 -14.67 11.08 -0.27
CA ALA A 141 -15.41 9.86 -0.60
C ALA A 141 -14.49 8.65 -0.74
N THR A 142 -13.37 8.79 -1.44
CA THR A 142 -12.38 7.72 -1.67
C THR A 142 -11.79 7.22 -0.36
N CYS A 143 -11.37 8.12 0.53
CA CYS A 143 -10.80 7.77 1.83
C CYS A 143 -11.77 7.00 2.74
N ALA A 144 -13.09 7.19 2.58
CA ALA A 144 -14.12 6.53 3.38
C ALA A 144 -14.37 5.06 3.00
N LEU A 145 -14.12 4.67 1.74
CA LEU A 145 -14.44 3.32 1.24
C LEU A 145 -13.68 2.19 1.97
N PRO A 146 -12.37 2.27 2.25
CA PRO A 146 -11.66 1.23 2.99
C PRO A 146 -12.17 1.06 4.43
N ARG A 147 -12.66 2.14 5.06
CA ARG A 147 -13.22 2.11 6.43
C ARG A 147 -14.54 1.33 6.49
N LEU A 148 -15.35 1.42 5.43
CA LEU A 148 -16.54 0.57 5.28
C LEU A 148 -16.16 -0.91 5.18
N MET A 149 -15.14 -1.24 4.37
CA MET A 149 -14.65 -2.61 4.26
C MET A 149 -14.08 -3.12 5.60
N SER A 150 -13.37 -2.28 6.36
CA SER A 150 -12.89 -2.64 7.70
C SER A 150 -14.05 -2.93 8.67
N SER A 151 -15.11 -2.12 8.64
CA SER A 151 -16.34 -2.35 9.43
C SER A 151 -16.99 -3.69 9.08
N VAL A 152 -17.07 -4.01 7.79
CA VAL A 152 -17.59 -5.30 7.30
C VAL A 152 -16.71 -6.45 7.75
N ASN A 153 -15.39 -6.32 7.72
CA ASN A 153 -14.46 -7.34 8.21
C ASN A 153 -14.64 -7.65 9.70
N LEU A 154 -14.79 -6.62 10.53
CA LEU A 154 -15.06 -6.78 11.96
C LEU A 154 -16.40 -7.51 12.19
N GLY A 155 -17.43 -7.17 11.41
CA GLY A 155 -18.71 -7.88 11.38
C GLY A 155 -18.57 -9.34 10.98
N LEU A 156 -17.88 -9.60 9.87
CA LEU A 156 -17.70 -10.93 9.28
C LEU A 156 -16.97 -11.89 10.23
N LYS A 157 -16.06 -11.37 11.09
CA LYS A 157 -15.42 -12.16 12.16
C LYS A 157 -16.45 -12.74 13.14
N LYS A 158 -17.57 -12.05 13.37
CA LYS A 158 -18.65 -12.44 14.30
C LYS A 158 -19.78 -13.19 13.61
N ASP A 159 -20.13 -12.79 12.39
CA ASP A 159 -21.23 -13.35 11.62
C ASP A 159 -20.79 -13.72 10.19
N PRO A 160 -20.49 -15.00 9.91
CA PRO A 160 -20.12 -15.46 8.57
C PRO A 160 -21.21 -15.26 7.50
N SER A 161 -22.47 -15.05 7.88
CA SER A 161 -23.56 -14.82 6.91
C SER A 161 -23.42 -13.50 6.14
N LEU A 162 -22.58 -12.58 6.62
CA LEU A 162 -22.24 -11.31 5.94
C LEU A 162 -21.34 -11.49 4.71
N LEU A 163 -20.83 -12.70 4.45
CA LEU A 163 -19.88 -12.95 3.37
C LEU A 163 -20.37 -12.48 1.98
N PRO A 164 -21.62 -12.73 1.54
CA PRO A 164 -22.10 -12.25 0.25
C PRO A 164 -22.06 -10.72 0.15
N MET A 165 -22.47 -10.02 1.21
CA MET A 165 -22.41 -8.56 1.29
C MET A 165 -20.96 -8.05 1.21
N ALA A 166 -20.04 -8.71 1.93
CA ALA A 166 -18.62 -8.34 1.90
C ALA A 166 -18.02 -8.49 0.50
N GLN A 167 -18.32 -9.61 -0.18
CA GLN A 167 -17.84 -9.88 -1.52
C GLN A 167 -18.41 -8.90 -2.56
N GLU A 168 -19.69 -8.58 -2.48
CA GLU A 168 -20.35 -7.62 -3.38
C GLU A 168 -19.81 -6.21 -3.19
N LEU A 169 -19.73 -5.74 -1.94
CA LEU A 169 -19.19 -4.42 -1.62
C LEU A 169 -17.74 -4.28 -2.08
N PHE A 170 -16.90 -5.29 -1.81
CA PHE A 170 -15.51 -5.33 -2.27
C PHE A 170 -15.40 -5.18 -3.79
N ILE A 171 -16.19 -5.95 -4.55
CA ILE A 171 -16.16 -5.90 -6.02
C ILE A 171 -16.58 -4.52 -6.52
N ASN A 172 -17.64 -3.94 -5.95
CA ASN A 172 -18.16 -2.64 -6.38
C ASN A 172 -17.16 -1.52 -6.10
N ILE A 173 -16.53 -1.52 -4.91
CA ILE A 173 -15.47 -0.56 -4.55
C ILE A 173 -14.28 -0.71 -5.50
N LEU A 174 -13.74 -1.93 -5.65
CA LEU A 174 -12.57 -2.14 -6.49
C LEU A 174 -12.83 -1.72 -7.94
N LYS A 175 -14.00 -2.08 -8.51
CA LYS A 175 -14.38 -1.67 -9.86
C LYS A 175 -14.47 -0.16 -10.01
N GLN A 176 -15.09 0.53 -9.06
CA GLN A 176 -15.24 1.98 -9.13
C GLN A 176 -13.90 2.70 -9.05
N LEU A 177 -13.01 2.25 -8.16
CA LEU A 177 -11.66 2.83 -8.03
C LEU A 177 -10.82 2.59 -9.28
N LEU A 178 -10.86 1.39 -9.86
CA LEU A 178 -10.16 1.10 -11.12
C LEU A 178 -10.72 1.92 -12.29
N ALA A 179 -12.01 2.21 -12.31
CA ALA A 179 -12.63 3.07 -13.33
C ALA A 179 -12.16 4.53 -13.22
N VAL A 180 -11.88 5.03 -12.02
CA VAL A 180 -11.32 6.38 -11.81
C VAL A 180 -9.91 6.44 -12.37
N LEU A 181 -9.08 5.45 -12.03
CA LEU A 181 -7.74 5.34 -12.62
C LEU A 181 -7.80 5.19 -14.15
N GLU A 182 -8.92 4.70 -14.69
CA GLU A 182 -9.08 4.54 -16.13
C GLU A 182 -9.36 5.83 -16.88
N PHE A 183 -10.24 6.67 -16.33
CA PHE A 183 -10.75 7.86 -16.97
C PHE A 183 -9.65 8.89 -17.30
N ASP A 184 -8.65 9.03 -16.43
CA ASP A 184 -7.58 10.02 -16.57
C ASP A 184 -6.43 9.64 -17.53
N ASP A 185 -6.55 8.48 -18.19
CA ASP A 185 -5.55 7.97 -19.15
C ASP A 185 -5.95 8.15 -20.62
N GLU A 186 -7.13 8.72 -20.92
CA GLU A 186 -7.61 8.93 -22.30
C GLU A 186 -6.99 10.17 -22.98
N ASP A 187 -6.32 11.05 -22.23
CA ASP A 187 -5.56 12.14 -22.81
C ASP A 187 -4.22 11.60 -23.33
N GLU A 188 -3.97 11.80 -24.63
CA GLU A 188 -2.64 11.61 -25.22
C GLU A 188 -1.60 12.27 -24.31
N VAL A 189 -0.38 11.71 -24.22
CA VAL A 189 0.72 12.31 -23.47
C VAL A 189 1.10 13.62 -24.15
N ASP A 190 0.31 14.67 -23.93
CA ASP A 190 0.51 15.99 -24.48
C ASP A 190 1.49 16.69 -23.55
N VAL A 191 2.69 16.88 -24.07
CA VAL A 191 3.88 17.28 -23.33
C VAL A 191 3.81 18.74 -22.86
N GLU A 192 2.88 19.51 -23.43
CA GLU A 192 2.75 20.94 -23.22
C GLU A 192 1.65 21.30 -22.19
N GLU A 193 0.85 20.35 -21.73
CA GLU A 193 -0.15 20.60 -20.68
C GLU A 193 0.49 20.41 -19.29
N GLU A 194 0.40 21.45 -18.46
CA GLU A 194 0.77 21.36 -17.04
C GLU A 194 -0.09 20.29 -16.36
N GLU A 195 0.54 19.40 -15.60
CA GLU A 195 -0.16 18.37 -14.83
C GLU A 195 -1.09 19.05 -13.82
N ASP A 196 -2.38 18.76 -13.91
CA ASP A 196 -3.35 19.16 -12.89
C ASP A 196 -2.97 18.52 -11.55
N GLU A 197 -2.43 19.32 -10.64
CA GLU A 197 -1.95 18.87 -9.33
C GLU A 197 -3.06 18.22 -8.50
N GLU A 198 -4.29 18.75 -8.56
CA GLU A 198 -5.43 18.20 -7.82
C GLU A 198 -5.80 16.83 -8.37
N ASN A 199 -5.71 16.65 -9.69
CA ASN A 199 -5.99 15.36 -10.31
C ASN A 199 -4.92 14.31 -10.00
N GLU A 200 -3.64 14.70 -10.03
CA GLU A 200 -2.53 13.83 -9.65
C GLU A 200 -2.62 13.37 -8.19
N GLU A 201 -3.05 14.25 -7.27
CA GLU A 201 -3.30 13.90 -5.86
C GLU A 201 -4.47 12.91 -5.73
N VAL A 202 -5.58 13.14 -6.43
CA VAL A 202 -6.73 12.21 -6.41
C VAL A 202 -6.33 10.82 -6.90
N LEU A 203 -5.56 10.73 -7.98
CA LEU A 203 -5.12 9.45 -8.53
C LEU A 203 -4.19 8.68 -7.58
N LEU A 204 -3.33 9.40 -6.84
CA LEU A 204 -2.51 8.80 -5.79
C LEU A 204 -3.38 8.24 -4.67
N ILE A 205 -4.35 9.02 -4.18
CA ILE A 205 -5.28 8.60 -3.12
C ILE A 205 -6.13 7.39 -3.57
N VAL A 206 -6.54 7.35 -4.84
CA VAL A 206 -7.26 6.22 -5.40
C VAL A 206 -6.36 4.98 -5.44
N ALA A 207 -5.09 5.09 -5.82
CA ALA A 207 -4.14 3.98 -5.79
C ALA A 207 -3.91 3.45 -4.37
N GLU A 208 -3.74 4.34 -3.39
CA GLU A 208 -3.67 3.98 -1.96
C GLU A 208 -4.96 3.27 -1.50
N CYS A 209 -6.12 3.74 -1.95
CA CYS A 209 -7.41 3.14 -1.63
C CYS A 209 -7.56 1.75 -2.25
N VAL A 210 -7.12 1.54 -3.50
CA VAL A 210 -7.08 0.21 -4.14
C VAL A 210 -6.23 -0.75 -3.30
N ALA A 211 -5.03 -0.33 -2.92
CA ALA A 211 -4.13 -1.11 -2.07
C ALA A 211 -4.78 -1.45 -0.72
N ALA A 212 -5.36 -0.45 -0.05
CA ALA A 212 -6.02 -0.62 1.24
C ALA A 212 -7.22 -1.57 1.19
N VAL A 213 -8.01 -1.53 0.12
CA VAL A 213 -9.16 -2.43 -0.07
C VAL A 213 -8.72 -3.86 -0.35
N LEU A 214 -7.67 -4.05 -1.17
CA LEU A 214 -7.08 -5.36 -1.43
C LEU A 214 -6.45 -5.96 -0.17
N ARG A 215 -5.71 -5.16 0.61
CA ARG A 215 -5.17 -5.57 1.92
C ARG A 215 -6.29 -5.92 2.89
N THR A 216 -7.32 -5.08 3.00
CA THR A 216 -8.47 -5.37 3.87
C THR A 216 -9.14 -6.70 3.48
N ALA A 217 -9.29 -6.98 2.18
CA ALA A 217 -9.80 -8.27 1.72
C ALA A 217 -8.87 -9.42 2.13
N PHE A 218 -7.56 -9.28 1.93
CA PHE A 218 -6.57 -10.26 2.33
C PHE A 218 -6.64 -10.58 3.84
N GLU A 219 -6.72 -9.55 4.68
CA GLU A 219 -6.77 -9.66 6.13
C GLU A 219 -8.08 -10.23 6.68
N SER A 220 -9.13 -10.37 5.85
CA SER A 220 -10.41 -10.94 6.26
C SER A 220 -10.28 -12.39 6.76
N GLY A 221 -9.23 -13.11 6.34
CA GLY A 221 -8.85 -14.44 6.84
C GLY A 221 -8.20 -14.43 8.24
N GLY A 222 -7.92 -13.25 8.80
CA GLY A 222 -7.19 -13.08 10.06
C GLY A 222 -5.67 -13.12 9.92
N LEU A 223 -5.15 -13.17 8.68
CA LEU A 223 -3.73 -13.05 8.39
C LEU A 223 -3.35 -11.59 8.21
N THR A 224 -2.34 -11.13 8.95
CA THR A 224 -1.78 -9.78 8.86
C THR A 224 -0.25 -9.89 8.83
N ASP A 225 0.44 -8.85 8.37
CA ASP A 225 1.93 -8.83 8.38
C ASP A 225 2.49 -8.85 9.82
N SER A 226 1.68 -8.46 10.83
CA SER A 226 2.05 -8.57 12.24
C SER A 226 1.98 -10.01 12.80
N ASN A 227 1.20 -10.90 12.18
CA ASN A 227 1.00 -12.30 12.58
C ASN A 227 2.09 -13.24 12.03
N VAL A 228 3.37 -12.89 12.18
CA VAL A 228 4.50 -13.63 11.59
C VAL A 228 4.55 -15.11 11.99
N ASP A 229 4.09 -15.46 13.19
CA ASP A 229 4.05 -16.84 13.68
C ASP A 229 3.09 -17.70 12.87
N VAL A 230 1.98 -17.09 12.44
CA VAL A 230 0.99 -17.71 11.56
C VAL A 230 1.53 -17.84 10.13
N MET A 231 2.17 -16.78 9.61
CA MET A 231 2.78 -16.79 8.27
C MET A 231 3.84 -17.90 8.18
N LEU A 232 4.75 -17.96 9.14
CA LEU A 232 5.90 -18.87 9.07
C LEU A 232 5.59 -20.33 9.39
N ALA A 233 4.47 -20.63 10.06
CA ALA A 233 4.11 -22.01 10.40
C ALA A 233 3.58 -22.84 9.20
N ASN A 234 3.65 -22.32 7.96
CA ASN A 234 3.07 -22.94 6.75
C ASN A 234 1.59 -23.32 6.89
N ASP A 235 0.91 -22.67 7.83
CA ASP A 235 -0.46 -22.96 8.23
C ASP A 235 -1.48 -22.30 7.27
N TYR A 236 -1.00 -21.66 6.20
CA TYR A 236 -1.78 -21.09 5.09
C TYR A 236 -2.81 -22.08 4.52
N ASN A 237 -2.47 -23.36 4.49
CA ASN A 237 -3.30 -24.41 3.91
C ASN A 237 -4.41 -24.91 4.84
N ASN A 238 -4.51 -24.44 6.09
CA ASN A 238 -5.51 -24.90 7.06
C ASN A 238 -6.91 -24.28 6.87
N GLY A 239 -7.19 -23.67 5.71
CA GLY A 239 -8.53 -23.26 5.25
C GLY A 239 -9.15 -22.04 5.94
N GLN A 240 -8.87 -21.79 7.21
CA GLN A 240 -9.39 -20.64 7.96
C GLN A 240 -8.62 -19.32 7.72
N LYS A 241 -7.42 -19.39 7.14
CA LYS A 241 -6.47 -18.26 7.03
C LYS A 241 -6.39 -17.64 5.64
N LEU A 242 -7.05 -18.24 4.64
CA LEU A 242 -7.22 -17.62 3.34
C LEU A 242 -8.17 -16.42 3.46
N PRO A 243 -8.05 -15.42 2.57
CA PRO A 243 -9.02 -14.34 2.49
C PRO A 243 -10.45 -14.91 2.37
N ARG A 244 -11.37 -14.41 3.19
CA ARG A 244 -12.77 -14.86 3.19
C ARG A 244 -13.50 -14.42 1.93
N TYR A 245 -13.15 -13.25 1.42
CA TYR A 245 -13.57 -12.69 0.13
C TYR A 245 -12.36 -12.06 -0.57
N GLY A 246 -12.50 -11.72 -1.85
CA GLY A 246 -11.44 -11.07 -2.60
C GLY A 246 -11.69 -11.10 -4.11
N VAL A 247 -10.62 -10.90 -4.88
CA VAL A 247 -10.68 -11.05 -6.34
C VAL A 247 -10.90 -12.53 -6.67
N GLN A 248 -11.88 -12.82 -7.52
CA GLN A 248 -12.13 -14.20 -7.94
C GLN A 248 -11.06 -14.64 -8.94
N LEU A 249 -10.63 -15.90 -8.90
CA LEU A 249 -9.51 -16.39 -9.73
C LEU A 249 -9.68 -16.08 -11.22
N GLN A 250 -10.91 -16.18 -11.76
CA GLN A 250 -11.18 -15.85 -13.16
C GLN A 250 -11.01 -14.34 -13.50
N GLU A 251 -11.15 -13.46 -12.52
CA GLU A 251 -11.01 -12.00 -12.68
C GLU A 251 -9.61 -11.48 -12.38
N VAL A 252 -8.73 -12.31 -11.79
CA VAL A 252 -7.36 -11.89 -11.42
C VAL A 252 -6.60 -11.33 -12.60
N GLY A 253 -6.69 -11.97 -13.78
CA GLY A 253 -6.02 -11.48 -14.98
C GLY A 253 -6.48 -10.09 -15.40
N ASN A 254 -7.79 -9.81 -15.30
CA ASN A 254 -8.37 -8.51 -15.63
C ASN A 254 -7.91 -7.44 -14.63
N VAL A 255 -8.01 -7.72 -13.32
CA VAL A 255 -7.62 -6.78 -12.27
C VAL A 255 -6.12 -6.48 -12.32
N LEU A 256 -5.26 -7.49 -12.45
CA LEU A 256 -3.82 -7.29 -12.61
C LEU A 256 -3.51 -6.51 -13.90
N GLY A 257 -4.22 -6.81 -14.99
CA GLY A 257 -4.09 -6.13 -16.28
C GLY A 257 -4.35 -4.65 -16.17
N GLU A 258 -5.46 -4.27 -15.53
CA GLU A 258 -5.80 -2.87 -15.29
C GLU A 258 -4.74 -2.18 -14.42
N ILE A 259 -4.40 -2.75 -13.25
CA ILE A 259 -3.40 -2.15 -12.34
C ILE A 259 -2.05 -1.94 -13.06
N VAL A 260 -1.54 -2.98 -13.73
CA VAL A 260 -0.24 -2.90 -14.43
C VAL A 260 -0.28 -1.92 -15.60
N LYS A 261 -1.40 -1.83 -16.33
CA LYS A 261 -1.57 -0.85 -17.41
C LYS A 261 -1.45 0.58 -16.88
N ARG A 262 -2.06 0.91 -15.74
CA ARG A 262 -1.96 2.25 -15.13
C ARG A 262 -0.54 2.55 -14.64
N MET A 263 0.12 1.57 -14.01
CA MET A 263 1.53 1.68 -13.64
C MET A 263 2.43 1.93 -14.87
N GLN A 264 2.18 1.24 -15.99
CA GLN A 264 2.93 1.43 -17.24
C GLN A 264 2.76 2.85 -17.81
N ILE A 265 1.54 3.38 -17.79
CA ILE A 265 1.25 4.73 -18.28
C ILE A 265 2.00 5.78 -17.46
N ARG A 266 1.98 5.67 -16.11
CA ARG A 266 2.75 6.57 -15.23
C ARG A 266 4.25 6.53 -15.50
N VAL A 267 4.81 5.33 -15.63
CA VAL A 267 6.23 5.16 -15.97
C VAL A 267 6.54 5.78 -17.33
N HIS A 268 5.66 5.60 -18.32
CA HIS A 268 5.83 6.19 -19.65
C HIS A 268 5.79 7.72 -19.61
N LYS A 269 4.81 8.31 -18.93
CA LYS A 269 4.70 9.76 -18.71
C LYS A 269 6.01 10.33 -18.13
N ARG A 270 6.56 9.70 -17.08
CA ARG A 270 7.85 10.12 -16.50
C ARG A 270 9.05 9.97 -17.44
N MET A 271 9.11 8.89 -18.21
CA MET A 271 10.18 8.70 -19.21
C MET A 271 10.13 9.78 -20.31
N VAL A 272 8.93 10.15 -20.76
CA VAL A 272 8.73 11.21 -21.74
C VAL A 272 9.14 12.56 -21.15
N ALA A 273 8.66 12.92 -19.96
CA ALA A 273 9.02 14.16 -19.28
C ALA A 273 10.54 14.34 -19.13
N ARG A 274 11.25 13.28 -18.70
CA ARG A 274 12.73 13.28 -18.61
C ARG A 274 13.41 13.53 -19.95
N ARG A 275 12.94 12.90 -21.03
CA ARG A 275 13.52 13.07 -22.37
C ARG A 275 13.30 14.48 -22.90
N ASN A 276 12.13 15.07 -22.64
CA ASN A 276 11.84 16.43 -23.09
C ASN A 276 12.74 17.46 -22.40
N LEU A 277 12.93 17.34 -21.09
CA LEU A 277 13.90 18.18 -20.37
C LEU A 277 15.33 17.99 -20.89
N GLN A 278 15.73 16.76 -21.22
CA GLN A 278 17.04 16.52 -21.85
C GLN A 278 17.18 17.23 -23.21
N MET A 279 16.10 17.34 -23.99
CA MET A 279 16.13 18.04 -25.28
C MET A 279 16.23 19.56 -25.13
N LEU A 280 15.69 20.15 -24.06
CA LEU A 280 15.81 21.58 -23.76
C LEU A 280 17.23 22.01 -23.40
N GLY A 281 18.06 21.09 -22.88
CA GLY A 281 19.47 21.33 -22.61
C GLY A 281 19.71 22.52 -21.67
N ASN A 282 20.23 23.63 -22.19
CA ASN A 282 20.53 24.83 -21.39
C ASN A 282 19.28 25.69 -21.07
N GLU A 283 18.13 25.38 -21.67
CA GLU A 283 16.87 26.07 -21.43
C GLU A 283 16.11 25.51 -20.21
N VAL A 284 16.60 24.42 -19.62
CA VAL A 284 16.05 23.85 -18.39
C VAL A 284 16.32 24.81 -17.22
N ASP A 285 15.25 25.29 -16.59
CA ASP A 285 15.34 26.08 -15.37
C ASP A 285 15.11 25.22 -14.11
N VAL A 286 15.22 25.86 -12.94
CA VAL A 286 15.05 25.18 -11.64
C VAL A 286 13.63 24.69 -11.44
N GLN A 287 12.62 25.45 -11.87
CA GLN A 287 11.21 25.10 -11.70
C GLN A 287 10.87 23.81 -12.48
N MET A 288 11.38 23.68 -13.70
CA MET A 288 11.20 22.47 -14.51
C MET A 288 11.80 21.22 -13.85
N LEU A 289 12.94 21.37 -13.18
CA LEU A 289 13.58 20.28 -12.43
C LEU A 289 12.80 19.91 -11.17
N GLU A 290 12.29 20.91 -10.44
CA GLU A 290 11.45 20.71 -9.25
C GLU A 290 10.14 20.01 -9.62
N ASN A 291 9.45 20.45 -10.69
CA ASN A 291 8.23 19.80 -11.19
C ASN A 291 8.48 18.33 -11.57
N LEU A 292 9.63 18.03 -12.20
CA LEU A 292 10.01 16.66 -12.53
C LEU A 292 10.22 15.81 -11.27
N GLU A 293 10.93 16.34 -10.26
CA GLU A 293 11.21 15.64 -9.00
C GLU A 293 9.92 15.36 -8.22
N GLU A 294 9.00 16.32 -8.16
CA GLU A 294 7.69 16.12 -7.54
C GLU A 294 6.86 15.05 -8.27
N GLY A 295 6.83 15.11 -9.59
CA GLY A 295 6.16 14.10 -10.41
C GLY A 295 6.77 12.70 -10.27
N ASP A 296 8.10 12.60 -10.17
CA ASP A 296 8.78 11.35 -9.86
C ASP A 296 8.39 10.82 -8.47
N LYS A 297 8.31 11.70 -7.47
CA LYS A 297 7.91 11.34 -6.11
C LYS A 297 6.48 10.78 -6.09
N ARG A 298 5.51 11.51 -6.65
CA ARG A 298 4.11 11.06 -6.77
C ARG A 298 4.01 9.74 -7.53
N THR A 299 4.78 9.58 -8.60
CA THR A 299 4.84 8.31 -9.36
C THR A 299 5.38 7.17 -8.49
N ASN A 300 6.42 7.38 -7.70
CA ASN A 300 6.95 6.33 -6.83
C ASN A 300 5.93 5.92 -5.76
N GLU A 301 5.24 6.88 -5.13
CA GLU A 301 4.20 6.60 -4.12
C GLU A 301 3.00 5.86 -4.72
N PHE A 302 2.60 6.22 -5.94
CA PHE A 302 1.58 5.52 -6.72
C PHE A 302 1.98 4.06 -7.00
N MET A 303 3.24 3.86 -7.41
CA MET A 303 3.77 2.54 -7.73
C MET A 303 3.90 1.66 -6.48
N ASP A 304 4.34 2.22 -5.35
CA ASP A 304 4.44 1.50 -4.07
C ASP A 304 3.06 1.00 -3.62
N SER A 305 2.05 1.87 -3.68
CA SER A 305 0.66 1.53 -3.32
C SER A 305 0.12 0.37 -4.17
N LEU A 306 0.20 0.48 -5.51
CA LEU A 306 -0.32 -0.56 -6.38
C LEU A 306 0.49 -1.87 -6.32
N SER A 307 1.80 -1.78 -6.04
CA SER A 307 2.63 -2.96 -5.80
C SER A 307 2.20 -3.72 -4.55
N GLU A 308 1.85 -3.03 -3.46
CA GLU A 308 1.27 -3.65 -2.27
C GLU A 308 -0.05 -4.38 -2.60
N GLY A 309 -0.90 -3.74 -3.40
CA GLY A 309 -2.15 -4.34 -3.88
C GLY A 309 -1.93 -5.63 -4.67
N ILE A 310 -0.98 -5.63 -5.61
CA ILE A 310 -0.57 -6.83 -6.37
C ILE A 310 -0.03 -7.91 -5.43
N GLY A 311 0.82 -7.54 -4.47
CA GLY A 311 1.33 -8.45 -3.44
C GLY A 311 0.22 -9.13 -2.65
N CYS A 312 -0.84 -8.40 -2.28
CA CYS A 312 -2.02 -8.97 -1.63
C CYS A 312 -2.75 -10.00 -2.50
N ILE A 313 -2.87 -9.76 -3.81
CA ILE A 313 -3.46 -10.72 -4.78
C ILE A 313 -2.57 -11.97 -4.89
N ILE A 314 -1.25 -11.80 -4.96
CA ILE A 314 -0.29 -12.92 -4.99
C ILE A 314 -0.40 -13.75 -3.71
N LYS A 315 -0.36 -13.12 -2.53
CA LYS A 315 -0.51 -13.80 -1.23
C LYS A 315 -1.85 -14.53 -1.11
N ALA A 316 -2.94 -13.97 -1.66
CA ALA A 316 -4.28 -14.55 -1.61
C ALA A 316 -4.43 -15.83 -2.46
N HIS A 317 -3.78 -15.89 -3.63
CA HIS A 317 -3.97 -16.99 -4.58
C HIS A 317 -2.79 -17.95 -4.69
N GLY A 318 -1.60 -17.53 -4.27
CA GLY A 318 -0.35 -18.27 -4.38
C GLY A 318 -0.07 -18.77 -5.79
N GLY A 319 0.29 -20.06 -5.91
CA GLY A 319 0.63 -20.68 -7.21
C GLY A 319 -0.52 -20.75 -8.23
N ASN A 320 -1.77 -20.46 -7.86
CA ASN A 320 -2.90 -20.53 -8.78
C ASN A 320 -2.88 -19.43 -9.86
N ILE A 321 -2.09 -18.37 -9.67
CA ILE A 321 -2.05 -17.22 -10.59
C ILE A 321 -0.75 -17.14 -11.41
N LEU A 322 0.06 -18.20 -11.43
CA LEU A 322 1.33 -18.22 -12.17
C LEU A 322 1.18 -17.83 -13.65
N SER A 323 0.08 -18.27 -14.30
CA SER A 323 -0.20 -17.93 -15.70
C SER A 323 -0.47 -16.43 -15.86
N GLN A 324 -1.31 -15.87 -14.99
CA GLN A 324 -1.69 -14.46 -15.00
C GLN A 324 -0.47 -13.58 -14.70
N PHE A 325 0.34 -13.95 -13.70
CA PHE A 325 1.59 -13.27 -13.38
C PHE A 325 2.56 -13.27 -14.57
N THR A 326 2.76 -14.42 -15.22
CA THR A 326 3.65 -14.56 -16.39
C THR A 326 3.18 -13.71 -17.57
N GLN A 327 1.87 -13.57 -17.76
CA GLN A 327 1.30 -12.82 -18.89
C GLN A 327 1.29 -11.31 -18.66
N VAL A 328 1.10 -10.86 -17.42
CA VAL A 328 0.83 -9.46 -17.09
C VAL A 328 1.96 -8.82 -16.29
N CYS A 329 2.25 -9.34 -15.09
CA CYS A 329 3.20 -8.72 -14.17
C CYS A 329 4.65 -8.90 -14.62
N GLN A 330 5.00 -10.10 -15.11
CA GLN A 330 6.38 -10.42 -15.46
C GLN A 330 6.95 -9.55 -16.58
N PRO A 331 6.26 -9.32 -17.74
CA PRO A 331 6.77 -8.43 -18.78
C PRO A 331 7.01 -7.01 -18.29
N PHE A 332 6.16 -6.52 -17.38
CA PHE A 332 6.35 -5.20 -16.78
C PHE A 332 7.55 -5.17 -15.83
N ALA A 333 7.67 -6.13 -14.91
CA ALA A 333 8.85 -6.25 -14.04
C ALA A 333 10.16 -6.34 -14.83
N ASP A 334 10.17 -7.15 -15.90
CA ASP A 334 11.29 -7.28 -16.83
C ASP A 334 11.67 -5.92 -17.44
N SER A 335 10.68 -5.13 -17.87
CA SER A 335 10.92 -3.81 -18.46
C SER A 335 11.56 -2.83 -17.46
N LEU A 336 11.07 -2.78 -16.22
CA LEU A 336 11.60 -1.91 -15.17
C LEU A 336 13.06 -2.26 -14.83
N LEU A 337 13.35 -3.55 -14.68
CA LEU A 337 14.67 -4.02 -14.26
C LEU A 337 15.74 -3.88 -15.35
N SER A 338 15.37 -4.09 -16.61
CA SER A 338 16.31 -4.18 -17.75
C SER A 338 16.69 -2.83 -18.36
N MET A 339 15.80 -1.85 -18.37
CA MET A 339 16.06 -0.54 -18.99
C MET A 339 17.00 0.30 -18.13
N GLU A 340 18.14 0.75 -18.67
CA GLU A 340 19.14 1.52 -17.91
C GLU A 340 18.59 2.86 -17.41
N GLU A 341 17.73 3.50 -18.19
CA GLU A 341 17.09 4.80 -17.88
C GLU A 341 16.07 4.73 -16.74
N THR A 342 15.59 3.54 -16.36
CA THR A 342 14.58 3.41 -15.31
C THR A 342 15.16 3.82 -13.95
N ALA A 343 14.47 4.73 -13.27
CA ALA A 343 14.87 5.21 -11.94
C ALA A 343 14.97 4.06 -10.91
N PRO A 344 15.91 4.13 -9.95
CA PRO A 344 16.11 3.07 -8.96
C PRO A 344 14.86 2.64 -8.17
N PRO A 345 13.95 3.54 -7.72
CA PRO A 345 12.74 3.12 -7.02
C PRO A 345 11.82 2.26 -7.90
N LEU A 346 11.66 2.63 -9.17
CA LEU A 346 10.89 1.85 -10.14
C LEU A 346 11.53 0.48 -10.43
N LYS A 347 12.86 0.38 -10.37
CA LYS A 347 13.54 -0.93 -10.44
C LYS A 347 13.22 -1.80 -9.23
N ALA A 348 13.09 -1.21 -8.03
CA ALA A 348 12.72 -1.96 -6.82
C ALA A 348 11.33 -2.58 -6.95
N VAL A 349 10.37 -1.89 -7.56
CA VAL A 349 9.04 -2.45 -7.89
C VAL A 349 9.15 -3.73 -8.71
N GLY A 350 10.03 -3.76 -9.71
CA GLY A 350 10.28 -4.97 -10.50
C GLY A 350 10.85 -6.13 -9.65
N LEU A 351 11.66 -5.83 -8.63
CA LEU A 351 12.13 -6.84 -7.68
C LEU A 351 11.00 -7.32 -6.76
N PHE A 352 10.16 -6.42 -6.24
CA PHE A 352 9.02 -6.79 -5.38
C PHE A 352 8.08 -7.79 -6.04
N PHE A 353 7.82 -7.64 -7.35
CA PHE A 353 6.99 -8.60 -8.09
C PHE A 353 7.61 -10.01 -8.11
N TYR A 354 8.93 -10.11 -8.28
CA TYR A 354 9.61 -11.40 -8.22
C TYR A 354 9.66 -11.95 -6.79
N ASP A 355 9.90 -11.09 -5.81
CA ASP A 355 9.95 -11.45 -4.40
C ASP A 355 8.63 -12.08 -3.96
N ASP A 356 7.51 -11.37 -4.15
CA ASP A 356 6.18 -11.86 -3.78
C ASP A 356 5.82 -13.15 -4.52
N MET A 357 6.10 -13.23 -5.83
CA MET A 357 5.74 -14.41 -6.61
C MET A 357 6.57 -15.63 -6.21
N ILE A 358 7.87 -15.47 -5.94
CA ILE A 358 8.73 -16.58 -5.52
C ILE A 358 8.40 -17.03 -4.09
N GLU A 359 8.08 -16.09 -3.20
CA GLU A 359 7.73 -16.37 -1.80
C GLU A 359 6.39 -17.10 -1.67
N TYR A 360 5.33 -16.58 -2.31
CA TYR A 360 3.95 -17.05 -2.11
C TYR A 360 3.44 -17.94 -3.25
N GLY A 361 4.13 -17.99 -4.39
CA GLY A 361 3.74 -18.78 -5.57
C GLY A 361 3.93 -20.29 -5.49
N GLY A 362 4.46 -20.78 -4.37
CA GLY A 362 4.75 -22.19 -4.17
C GLY A 362 5.79 -22.72 -5.17
N THR A 363 5.83 -24.05 -5.34
CA THR A 363 6.88 -24.71 -6.14
C THR A 363 6.87 -24.32 -7.61
N GLY A 364 5.71 -23.95 -8.16
CA GLY A 364 5.60 -23.50 -9.56
C GLY A 364 6.32 -22.18 -9.84
N ALA A 365 6.53 -21.32 -8.83
CA ALA A 365 7.23 -20.06 -8.99
C ALA A 365 8.77 -20.20 -9.07
N GLN A 366 9.32 -21.39 -8.79
CA GLN A 366 10.76 -21.65 -8.87
C GLN A 366 11.34 -21.43 -10.28
N VAL A 367 10.48 -21.42 -11.30
CA VAL A 367 10.84 -21.08 -12.69
C VAL A 367 11.38 -19.66 -12.85
N PHE A 368 11.05 -18.75 -11.93
CA PHE A 368 11.48 -17.35 -12.00
C PHE A 368 12.86 -17.08 -11.38
N VAL A 369 13.40 -18.02 -10.59
CA VAL A 369 14.66 -17.86 -9.84
C VAL A 369 15.84 -17.52 -10.76
N ASP A 370 15.99 -18.26 -11.87
CA ASP A 370 17.08 -18.07 -12.82
C ASP A 370 17.07 -16.68 -13.48
N LYS A 371 15.90 -16.03 -13.48
CA LYS A 371 15.73 -14.68 -14.01
C LYS A 371 15.90 -13.61 -12.94
N ALA A 372 15.35 -13.85 -11.76
CA ALA A 372 15.32 -12.90 -10.66
C ALA A 372 16.71 -12.72 -10.00
N VAL A 373 17.41 -13.82 -9.68
CA VAL A 373 18.66 -13.78 -8.92
C VAL A 373 19.76 -12.93 -9.59
N PRO A 374 19.98 -12.97 -10.92
CA PRO A 374 20.94 -12.07 -11.57
C PRO A 374 20.66 -10.59 -11.34
N PHE A 375 19.40 -10.15 -11.34
CA PHE A 375 19.05 -8.76 -11.04
C PHE A 375 19.28 -8.43 -9.57
N MET A 376 18.89 -9.32 -8.66
CA MET A 376 19.11 -9.12 -7.22
C MET A 376 20.60 -9.05 -6.86
N LEU A 377 21.43 -9.91 -7.44
CA LEU A 377 22.89 -9.84 -7.27
C LEU A 377 23.49 -8.53 -7.80
N LYS A 378 22.96 -8.01 -8.91
CA LYS A 378 23.39 -6.74 -9.51
C LYS A 378 23.06 -5.54 -8.62
N TYR A 379 21.95 -5.59 -7.88
CA TYR A 379 21.43 -4.43 -7.14
C TYR A 379 21.62 -4.52 -5.61
N ALA A 380 22.11 -5.64 -5.07
CA ALA A 380 22.32 -5.86 -3.64
C ALA A 380 23.28 -4.86 -2.96
N ASP A 381 24.22 -4.29 -3.70
CA ASP A 381 25.20 -3.30 -3.24
C ASP A 381 25.03 -1.92 -3.92
N HIS A 382 23.88 -1.68 -4.55
CA HIS A 382 23.58 -0.42 -5.23
C HIS A 382 23.59 0.78 -4.27
N GLU A 383 23.85 2.01 -4.74
CA GLU A 383 23.86 3.20 -3.87
C GLU A 383 22.47 3.55 -3.29
N ASN A 384 21.42 3.30 -4.08
CA ASN A 384 20.04 3.47 -3.65
C ASN A 384 19.64 2.39 -2.62
N TYR A 385 19.20 2.82 -1.44
CA TYR A 385 18.91 1.94 -0.31
C TYR A 385 17.75 0.98 -0.57
N LEU A 386 16.73 1.42 -1.31
CA LEU A 386 15.53 0.62 -1.60
C LEU A 386 15.90 -0.58 -2.47
N LEU A 387 16.74 -0.37 -3.49
CA LEU A 387 17.26 -1.45 -4.32
C LEU A 387 18.09 -2.46 -3.54
N ARG A 388 18.96 -2.00 -2.63
CA ARG A 388 19.73 -2.92 -1.77
C ARG A 388 18.81 -3.74 -0.89
N GLN A 389 17.83 -3.11 -0.25
CA GLN A 389 16.89 -3.79 0.66
C GLN A 389 16.05 -4.83 -0.09
N ALA A 390 15.43 -4.44 -1.22
CA ALA A 390 14.65 -5.34 -2.08
C ALA A 390 15.50 -6.53 -2.55
N SER A 391 16.72 -6.26 -3.03
CA SER A 391 17.62 -7.31 -3.50
C SER A 391 18.04 -8.26 -2.39
N CYS A 392 18.42 -7.75 -1.21
CA CYS A 392 18.81 -8.59 -0.08
C CYS A 392 17.64 -9.45 0.42
N TYR A 393 16.44 -8.88 0.47
CA TYR A 393 15.21 -9.60 0.76
C TYR A 393 14.98 -10.74 -0.24
N GLY A 394 14.94 -10.41 -1.54
CA GLY A 394 14.73 -11.34 -2.64
C GLY A 394 15.74 -12.47 -2.71
N LEU A 395 17.01 -12.19 -2.41
CA LEU A 395 18.04 -13.23 -2.30
C LEU A 395 17.74 -14.22 -1.16
N GLY A 396 17.24 -13.73 -0.03
CA GLY A 396 16.77 -14.55 1.08
C GLY A 396 15.54 -15.38 0.70
N VAL A 397 14.56 -14.77 0.04
CA VAL A 397 13.36 -15.45 -0.49
C VAL A 397 13.75 -16.56 -1.46
N CYS A 398 14.65 -16.29 -2.42
CA CYS A 398 15.14 -17.29 -3.36
C CYS A 398 15.91 -18.42 -2.64
N ALA A 399 16.69 -18.09 -1.61
CA ALA A 399 17.36 -19.09 -0.78
C ALA A 399 16.36 -20.00 -0.05
N GLU A 400 15.18 -19.52 0.32
CA GLU A 400 14.18 -20.33 1.02
C GLU A 400 13.25 -21.07 0.06
N HIS A 401 12.64 -20.37 -0.90
CA HIS A 401 11.56 -20.87 -1.75
C HIS A 401 12.01 -21.31 -3.15
N GLY A 402 13.21 -20.91 -3.58
CA GLY A 402 13.67 -21.07 -4.96
C GLY A 402 13.96 -22.51 -5.41
N GLY A 403 13.89 -23.50 -4.51
CA GLY A 403 14.13 -24.91 -4.88
C GLY A 403 15.48 -25.18 -5.55
N PRO A 404 15.68 -26.31 -6.23
CA PRO A 404 17.00 -26.72 -6.76
C PRO A 404 17.62 -25.76 -7.78
N SER A 405 16.83 -24.94 -8.49
CA SER A 405 17.36 -23.94 -9.44
C SER A 405 18.26 -22.91 -8.75
N PHE A 406 18.00 -22.63 -7.47
CA PHE A 406 18.81 -21.71 -6.68
C PHE A 406 20.20 -22.26 -6.34
N ASP A 407 20.41 -23.57 -6.30
CA ASP A 407 21.60 -24.17 -5.67
C ASP A 407 22.92 -23.68 -6.30
N LYS A 408 22.93 -23.43 -7.62
CA LYS A 408 24.08 -22.86 -8.35
C LYS A 408 24.46 -21.43 -7.93
N TYR A 409 23.51 -20.70 -7.33
CA TYR A 409 23.70 -19.33 -6.86
C TYR A 409 24.11 -19.24 -5.39
N THR A 410 24.06 -20.34 -4.62
CA THR A 410 24.34 -20.36 -3.18
C THR A 410 25.65 -19.63 -2.82
N GLN A 411 26.76 -19.95 -3.50
CA GLN A 411 28.07 -19.34 -3.22
C GLN A 411 28.16 -17.88 -3.68
N PRO A 412 27.78 -17.52 -4.93
CA PRO A 412 27.71 -16.12 -5.36
C PRO A 412 26.87 -15.22 -4.44
N VAL A 413 25.69 -15.72 -4.03
CA VAL A 413 24.77 -14.98 -3.16
C VAL A 413 25.36 -14.79 -1.77
N LEU A 414 25.92 -15.85 -1.17
CA LEU A 414 26.59 -15.74 0.12
C LEU A 414 27.72 -14.70 0.09
N ALA A 415 28.56 -14.72 -0.95
CA ALA A 415 29.67 -13.77 -1.08
C ALA A 415 29.16 -12.32 -1.16
N LYS A 416 28.13 -12.07 -1.97
CA LYS A 416 27.53 -10.74 -2.11
C LYS A 416 26.86 -10.25 -0.82
N LEU A 417 26.11 -11.10 -0.12
CA LEU A 417 25.47 -10.72 1.14
C LEU A 417 26.51 -10.41 2.24
N LEU A 418 27.59 -11.18 2.32
CA LEU A 418 28.67 -10.90 3.27
C LEU A 418 29.40 -9.58 2.96
N GLU A 419 29.52 -9.20 1.69
CA GLU A 419 30.03 -7.89 1.28
C GLU A 419 29.13 -6.76 1.79
N VAL A 420 27.81 -6.87 1.59
CA VAL A 420 26.82 -5.88 2.08
C VAL A 420 26.90 -5.74 3.61
N ILE A 421 26.93 -6.86 4.33
CA ILE A 421 27.00 -6.87 5.80
C ILE A 421 28.28 -6.20 6.32
N LYS A 422 29.41 -6.47 5.67
CA LYS A 422 30.75 -6.00 6.07
C LYS A 422 31.08 -4.61 5.53
N ALA A 423 30.20 -4.02 4.71
CA ALA A 423 30.40 -2.67 4.18
C ALA A 423 30.58 -1.67 5.34
N PRO A 424 31.44 -0.65 5.17
CA PRO A 424 31.51 0.47 6.10
C PRO A 424 30.12 1.08 6.28
N ASP A 425 29.74 1.39 7.52
CA ASP A 425 28.47 2.03 7.83
C ASP A 425 27.22 1.23 7.43
N SER A 426 27.34 -0.10 7.23
CA SER A 426 26.23 -0.98 6.86
C SER A 426 25.01 -0.85 7.79
N ARG A 427 25.22 -0.53 9.07
CA ARG A 427 24.14 -0.35 10.06
C ARG A 427 23.72 1.10 10.32
N LYS A 428 24.20 2.07 9.55
CA LYS A 428 23.87 3.50 9.77
C LYS A 428 22.75 3.97 8.82
N GLY A 429 21.83 4.77 9.35
CA GLY A 429 20.79 5.44 8.56
C GLY A 429 19.98 4.45 7.71
N THR A 430 19.77 4.81 6.45
CA THR A 430 19.00 4.01 5.48
C THR A 430 19.68 2.69 5.08
N ASN A 431 20.93 2.44 5.49
CA ASN A 431 21.61 1.16 5.23
C ASN A 431 21.14 0.04 6.17
N GLY A 432 20.58 0.39 7.33
CA GLY A 432 20.23 -0.56 8.39
C GLY A 432 19.30 -1.67 7.89
N SER A 433 18.19 -1.32 7.24
CA SER A 433 17.20 -2.30 6.77
C SER A 433 17.77 -3.24 5.70
N ALA A 434 18.56 -2.73 4.75
CA ALA A 434 19.23 -3.59 3.77
C ALA A 434 20.21 -4.57 4.43
N THR A 435 20.95 -4.13 5.44
CA THR A 435 21.87 -4.98 6.20
C THR A 435 21.14 -6.03 7.03
N ASP A 436 20.01 -5.68 7.64
CA ASP A 436 19.17 -6.61 8.36
C ASP A 436 18.62 -7.70 7.44
N ASN A 437 18.14 -7.32 6.26
CA ASN A 437 17.65 -8.26 5.25
C ASN A 437 18.79 -9.11 4.70
N ALA A 438 20.01 -8.57 4.57
CA ALA A 438 21.19 -9.35 4.20
C ALA A 438 21.57 -10.38 5.28
N ILE A 439 21.56 -10.00 6.56
CA ILE A 439 21.78 -10.92 7.69
C ILE A 439 20.72 -12.03 7.68
N SER A 440 19.46 -11.68 7.48
CA SER A 440 18.38 -12.65 7.37
C SER A 440 18.52 -13.56 6.15
N ALA A 441 18.95 -13.04 5.00
CA ALA A 441 19.20 -13.85 3.81
C ALA A 441 20.36 -14.84 4.03
N VAL A 442 21.43 -14.45 4.73
CA VAL A 442 22.50 -15.37 5.15
C VAL A 442 21.97 -16.43 6.12
N TYR A 443 21.06 -16.06 7.03
CA TYR A 443 20.37 -17.02 7.89
C TYR A 443 19.57 -18.03 7.06
N LYS A 444 18.74 -17.56 6.12
CA LYS A 444 17.94 -18.40 5.20
C LYS A 444 18.84 -19.31 4.37
N LEU A 445 19.96 -18.83 3.83
CA LEU A 445 20.97 -19.67 3.17
C LEU A 445 21.48 -20.78 4.07
N CYS A 446 21.84 -20.46 5.32
CA CYS A 446 22.30 -21.45 6.27
C CYS A 446 21.21 -22.49 6.53
N VAL A 447 19.97 -22.09 6.76
CA VAL A 447 18.90 -23.03 7.11
C VAL A 447 18.49 -23.91 5.92
N TYR A 448 18.32 -23.33 4.73
CA TYR A 448 17.68 -24.01 3.59
C TYR A 448 18.65 -24.51 2.52
N ARG A 449 19.89 -24.01 2.45
CA ARG A 449 20.89 -24.39 1.44
C ARG A 449 22.06 -25.13 2.08
N HIS A 450 21.75 -26.29 2.66
CA HIS A 450 22.67 -27.18 3.38
C HIS A 450 24.01 -27.40 2.64
N GLY A 451 25.11 -27.46 3.39
CA GLY A 451 26.46 -27.68 2.83
C GLY A 451 27.57 -27.08 3.70
N ALA A 452 28.74 -26.82 3.12
CA ALA A 452 29.89 -26.25 3.83
C ALA A 452 29.66 -24.81 4.36
N VAL A 453 28.62 -24.13 3.89
CA VAL A 453 28.21 -22.77 4.32
C VAL A 453 27.74 -22.76 5.78
N GLN A 454 26.94 -23.77 6.18
CA GLN A 454 26.28 -23.82 7.50
C GLN A 454 27.25 -23.74 8.67
N LYS A 455 28.36 -24.50 8.65
CA LYS A 455 29.20 -24.64 9.86
C LYS A 455 30.16 -23.48 10.06
N GLN A 456 30.61 -22.82 8.99
CA GLN A 456 31.61 -21.75 9.08
C GLN A 456 30.98 -20.39 9.34
N VAL A 457 29.83 -20.09 8.73
CA VAL A 457 29.25 -18.75 8.73
C VAL A 457 28.25 -18.54 9.87
N LEU A 458 27.54 -19.60 10.27
CA LEU A 458 26.39 -19.49 11.18
C LEU A 458 26.78 -19.07 12.61
N GLY A 459 27.94 -19.51 13.10
CA GLY A 459 28.46 -19.10 14.40
C GLY A 459 28.84 -17.61 14.47
N GLU A 460 29.35 -17.05 13.36
CA GLU A 460 29.64 -15.61 13.20
C GLU A 460 28.34 -14.84 12.97
N LEU A 461 27.39 -15.38 12.21
CA LEU A 461 26.08 -14.79 11.94
C LEU A 461 25.31 -14.48 13.22
N LEU A 462 25.28 -15.40 14.20
CA LEU A 462 24.59 -15.15 15.47
C LEU A 462 25.17 -13.96 16.25
N SER A 463 26.44 -13.60 16.03
CA SER A 463 27.04 -12.40 16.64
C SER A 463 26.55 -11.10 15.99
N LEU A 464 25.98 -11.19 14.79
CA LEU A 464 25.38 -10.06 14.08
C LEU A 464 23.94 -9.78 14.55
N LEU A 465 23.31 -10.69 15.27
CA LEU A 465 21.95 -10.52 15.81
C LEU A 465 21.96 -9.86 17.21
N PRO A 466 20.84 -9.26 17.66
CA PRO A 466 19.57 -9.08 16.94
C PRO A 466 19.66 -8.01 15.85
N ILE A 467 18.84 -8.19 14.81
CA ILE A 467 18.51 -7.15 13.83
C ILE A 467 17.33 -6.30 14.35
N ASP A 468 17.23 -5.04 13.93
CA ASP A 468 16.28 -4.11 14.56
C ASP A 468 15.87 -2.88 13.72
N SER A 469 16.41 -2.74 12.51
CA SER A 469 16.11 -1.70 11.54
C SER A 469 14.94 -2.11 10.63
N ASP A 470 14.97 -3.31 10.06
CA ASP A 470 13.79 -3.90 9.39
C ASP A 470 12.97 -4.66 10.44
N ARG A 471 11.83 -4.08 10.84
CA ARG A 471 11.03 -4.59 11.96
C ARG A 471 10.33 -5.89 11.63
N LEU A 472 9.84 -6.03 10.40
CA LEU A 472 9.15 -7.24 9.95
C LEU A 472 10.16 -8.38 9.87
N GLU A 473 11.31 -8.15 9.24
CA GLU A 473 12.36 -9.17 9.14
C GLU A 473 12.94 -9.51 10.52
N ALA A 474 13.05 -8.54 11.43
CA ALA A 474 13.43 -8.80 12.80
C ALA A 474 12.44 -9.74 13.50
N LYS A 475 11.13 -9.50 13.39
CA LYS A 475 10.13 -10.43 13.95
C LYS A 475 10.29 -11.85 13.38
N ILE A 476 10.49 -11.95 12.06
CA ILE A 476 10.66 -13.23 11.34
C ILE A 476 11.89 -13.99 11.85
N VAL A 477 13.07 -13.36 11.84
CA VAL A 477 14.33 -14.01 12.22
C VAL A 477 14.31 -14.45 13.69
N HIS A 478 13.86 -13.58 14.61
CA HIS A 478 13.82 -13.93 16.03
C HIS A 478 12.78 -15.01 16.33
N TYR A 479 11.62 -15.00 15.65
CA TYR A 479 10.66 -16.10 15.76
C TYR A 479 11.25 -17.43 15.32
N ARG A 480 12.00 -17.46 14.21
CA ARG A 480 12.66 -18.69 13.73
C ARG A 480 13.74 -19.18 14.69
N LEU A 481 14.53 -18.29 15.30
CA LEU A 481 15.48 -18.68 16.35
C LEU A 481 14.78 -19.33 17.56
N MET A 482 13.65 -18.75 17.99
CA MET A 482 12.83 -19.34 19.05
C MET A 482 12.28 -20.72 18.63
N GLN A 483 11.81 -20.88 17.38
CA GLN A 483 11.34 -22.17 16.86
C GLN A 483 12.42 -23.25 16.94
N HIS A 484 13.66 -22.95 16.54
CA HIS A 484 14.78 -23.89 16.69
C HIS A 484 14.99 -24.32 18.14
N LEU A 485 14.97 -23.38 19.09
CA LEU A 485 15.08 -23.67 20.53
C LEU A 485 13.94 -24.54 21.06
N LEU A 486 12.70 -24.28 20.64
CA LEU A 486 11.52 -25.05 21.05
C LEU A 486 11.54 -26.48 20.50
N GLN A 487 12.02 -26.64 19.27
CA GLN A 487 12.10 -27.94 18.60
C GLN A 487 13.32 -28.77 19.06
N ASN A 488 14.30 -28.14 19.72
CA ASN A 488 15.56 -28.76 20.15
C ASN A 488 16.28 -29.50 19.01
N ASP A 489 16.28 -28.88 17.83
CA ASP A 489 16.88 -29.41 16.61
C ASP A 489 18.43 -29.36 16.65
N ALA A 490 19.09 -29.85 15.59
CA ALA A 490 20.55 -29.86 15.52
C ALA A 490 21.17 -28.46 15.67
N PHE A 491 20.47 -27.43 15.19
CA PHE A 491 20.95 -26.06 15.23
C PHE A 491 20.95 -25.48 16.65
N SER A 492 19.85 -25.66 17.38
CA SER A 492 19.74 -25.27 18.79
C SER A 492 20.62 -26.12 19.72
N GLN A 493 20.88 -27.38 19.39
CA GLN A 493 21.83 -28.21 20.13
C GLN A 493 23.27 -27.67 20.05
N GLU A 494 23.67 -27.10 18.90
CA GLU A 494 25.02 -26.54 18.71
C GLU A 494 25.14 -25.10 19.22
N PHE A 495 24.12 -24.25 19.01
CA PHE A 495 24.21 -22.80 19.28
C PHE A 495 23.15 -22.26 20.25
N GLY A 496 22.42 -23.11 20.98
CA GLY A 496 21.26 -22.71 21.78
C GLY A 496 21.53 -21.63 22.83
N ASP A 497 22.70 -21.64 23.48
CA ASP A 497 23.08 -20.59 24.44
C ASP A 497 23.23 -19.22 23.76
N LYS A 498 23.83 -19.18 22.58
CA LYS A 498 23.95 -17.93 21.79
C LYS A 498 22.58 -17.45 21.31
N MET A 499 21.72 -18.36 20.86
CA MET A 499 20.35 -18.00 20.44
C MET A 499 19.54 -17.41 21.59
N ARG A 500 19.59 -18.03 22.78
CA ARG A 500 18.95 -17.49 23.99
C ARG A 500 19.46 -16.09 24.32
N ALA A 501 20.78 -15.88 24.26
CA ALA A 501 21.37 -14.56 24.50
C ALA A 501 20.92 -13.51 23.46
N VAL A 502 20.83 -13.88 22.18
CA VAL A 502 20.29 -13.01 21.12
C VAL A 502 18.84 -12.61 21.41
N LEU A 503 17.98 -13.57 21.73
CA LEU A 503 16.57 -13.31 22.02
C LEU A 503 16.36 -12.48 23.29
N GLN A 504 17.14 -12.75 24.34
CA GLN A 504 17.16 -11.92 25.55
C GLN A 504 17.59 -10.49 25.26
N LYS A 505 18.62 -10.30 24.42
CA LYS A 505 19.06 -8.97 23.98
C LYS A 505 17.99 -8.25 23.16
N ALA A 506 17.32 -8.96 22.25
CA ALA A 506 16.21 -8.40 21.47
C ALA A 506 15.05 -7.96 22.37
N ALA A 507 14.72 -8.72 23.41
CA ALA A 507 13.64 -8.41 24.33
C ALA A 507 13.89 -7.17 25.22
N ILE A 508 15.15 -6.75 25.38
CA ILE A 508 15.50 -5.50 26.07
C ILE A 508 15.18 -4.27 25.20
N SER A 509 15.00 -4.46 23.88
CA SER A 509 14.67 -3.36 22.97
C SER A 509 13.37 -2.66 23.39
N GLN A 510 13.45 -1.34 23.49
CA GLN A 510 12.29 -0.48 23.70
C GLN A 510 11.64 -0.04 22.38
N LYS A 511 12.16 -0.48 21.22
CA LYS A 511 11.53 -0.20 19.92
C LYS A 511 10.11 -0.78 19.90
N GLY A 512 9.15 0.06 19.53
CA GLY A 512 7.72 -0.24 19.58
C GLY A 512 7.08 -0.16 20.96
N LEU A 513 7.81 0.10 22.05
CA LEU A 513 7.18 0.27 23.36
C LEU A 513 6.61 1.68 23.51
N ASN A 514 5.28 1.80 23.63
CA ASN A 514 4.65 3.05 24.03
C ASN A 514 4.87 3.27 25.53
N GLN A 515 5.82 4.14 25.89
CA GLN A 515 6.21 4.40 27.28
C GLN A 515 5.07 4.96 28.14
N THR A 516 4.10 5.65 27.54
CA THR A 516 2.94 6.23 28.24
C THR A 516 1.86 5.20 28.52
N LYS A 517 1.60 4.28 27.56
CA LYS A 517 0.55 3.27 27.67
C LYS A 517 1.04 1.93 28.23
N GLY A 518 2.35 1.72 28.33
CA GLY A 518 2.97 0.46 28.75
C GLY A 518 2.65 -0.72 27.81
N LYS A 519 2.25 -0.44 26.57
CA LYS A 519 1.91 -1.44 25.55
C LYS A 519 2.87 -1.33 24.39
N TYR A 520 3.23 -2.48 23.81
CA TYR A 520 3.95 -2.50 22.55
C TYR A 520 2.97 -2.23 21.41
N ASP A 521 3.34 -1.29 20.55
CA ASP A 521 2.88 -1.22 19.18
C ASP A 521 3.47 -2.44 18.45
N GLU A 522 2.58 -3.29 17.92
CA GLU A 522 3.01 -4.52 17.27
C GLU A 522 3.75 -4.24 15.98
N ASP A 523 3.36 -3.23 15.22
CA ASP A 523 3.96 -2.89 13.92
C ASP A 523 5.39 -2.36 14.11
N GLU A 524 5.62 -1.69 15.24
CA GLU A 524 6.90 -1.09 15.60
C GLU A 524 7.84 -2.01 16.39
N ALA A 525 7.36 -3.18 16.84
CA ALA A 525 8.15 -4.12 17.63
C ALA A 525 9.08 -4.99 16.78
N ILE A 526 10.26 -5.31 17.31
CA ILE A 526 11.24 -6.20 16.65
C ILE A 526 11.08 -7.68 17.01
N LEU A 527 10.17 -7.98 17.94
CA LEU A 527 9.80 -9.34 18.36
C LEU A 527 8.29 -9.50 18.19
N SER A 528 7.87 -10.64 17.64
CA SER A 528 6.47 -11.03 17.61
C SER A 528 5.92 -11.26 19.02
N GLU A 529 4.61 -11.17 19.20
CA GLU A 529 3.99 -11.37 20.51
C GLU A 529 4.36 -12.74 21.11
N HIS A 530 4.30 -13.80 20.31
CA HIS A 530 4.68 -15.14 20.74
C HIS A 530 6.15 -15.23 21.18
N THR A 531 7.06 -14.60 20.41
CA THR A 531 8.49 -14.58 20.73
C THR A 531 8.75 -13.83 22.04
N ARG A 532 8.08 -12.69 22.28
CA ARG A 532 8.18 -11.96 23.56
C ARG A 532 7.70 -12.79 24.74
N ARG A 533 6.57 -13.50 24.60
CA ARG A 533 6.04 -14.39 25.64
C ARG A 533 7.00 -15.53 25.94
N TYR A 534 7.62 -16.12 24.92
CA TYR A 534 8.66 -17.14 25.11
C TYR A 534 9.87 -16.58 25.85
N VAL A 535 10.42 -15.43 25.43
CA VAL A 535 11.61 -14.88 26.09
C VAL A 535 11.35 -14.56 27.56
N SER A 536 10.14 -14.10 27.88
CA SER A 536 9.72 -13.82 29.26
C SER A 536 9.62 -15.08 30.13
N SER A 537 9.45 -16.27 29.55
CA SER A 537 9.36 -17.53 30.30
C SER A 537 10.70 -18.21 30.55
N ILE A 538 11.77 -17.77 29.85
CA ILE A 538 13.14 -18.27 29.97
C ILE A 538 14.10 -17.27 30.63
N GLN A 539 13.58 -16.12 31.09
CA GLN A 539 14.25 -15.19 32.00
C GLN A 539 14.03 -15.65 33.45
#